data_AF-A0A8S2G493-F1
#
_entry.id   AF-A0A8S2G493-F1
#
_cell.length_a   1.000
_cell.length_b   1.000
_cell.length_c   1.000
_cell.angle_alpha   90.00
_cell.angle_beta   90.00
_cell.angle_gamma   90.00
#
_symmetry.space_group_name_H-M   'P 1'
#
loop_
_entity.id
_entity.type
_entity.pdbx_description
1 polymer ?
#
loop_
_entity_poly.entity_id
_entity_poly.type
_entity_poly.pdbx_seq_one_letter_code
_entity_poly.pdbx_strand_id
1 'polypeptide(L)'
;EEIYVVAMHLELFVRHCFPQWSNVFTVASKIMTDLSVNDPEFYDHIKTISKIRTKINPKDFVTEIISLESKQNTGTLSSKTDRNYMREIMSDPIIFIRKWIGEMFVGILNSKSVLYLWDQFFMTQWNTQYVEYATKALLYLLRDRFMYAVDYDQLRKVFLEEACLLHTADVQAAFCHIAIHNADTNLIPAMNQRFYPSRPNGRYNDQSGTGRKKAYLEPIGIKDIRLNLAVPISVS
;
A
#
# COMPACT_ATOMS: atom_id res chain seq x y z
N GLU A 1 13.95 -31.90 -0.11
CA GLU A 1 12.79 -31.85 0.80
C GLU A 1 12.35 -30.42 1.11
N GLU A 2 13.27 -29.51 1.46
CA GLU A 2 12.95 -28.10 1.77
C GLU A 2 12.16 -27.37 0.68
N ILE A 3 12.47 -27.58 -0.61
CA ILE A 3 11.74 -26.95 -1.73
C ILE A 3 10.26 -27.37 -1.75
N TYR A 4 9.97 -28.63 -1.45
CA TYR A 4 8.59 -29.14 -1.41
C TYR A 4 7.84 -28.60 -0.20
N VAL A 5 8.51 -28.50 0.94
CA VAL A 5 7.94 -27.89 2.14
C VAL A 5 7.60 -26.43 1.87
N VAL A 6 8.52 -25.66 1.28
CA VAL A 6 8.26 -24.26 0.91
C VAL A 6 7.13 -24.15 -0.11
N ALA A 7 7.10 -25.00 -1.14
CA ALA A 7 6.02 -25.01 -2.13
C ALA A 7 4.66 -25.30 -1.48
N MET A 8 4.58 -26.25 -0.55
CA MET A 8 3.36 -26.57 0.20
C MET A 8 2.89 -25.39 1.06
N HIS A 9 3.81 -24.73 1.79
CA HIS A 9 3.47 -23.55 2.59
C HIS A 9 3.01 -22.38 1.72
N LEU A 10 3.64 -22.17 0.56
CA LEU A 10 3.22 -21.17 -0.41
C LEU A 10 1.85 -21.49 -1.00
N GLU A 11 1.54 -22.76 -1.28
CA GLU A 11 0.22 -23.17 -1.75
C GLU A 11 -0.86 -22.91 -0.69
N LEU A 12 -0.59 -23.26 0.57
CA LEU A 12 -1.49 -22.99 1.69
C LEU A 12 -1.70 -21.48 1.88
N PHE A 13 -0.63 -20.70 1.79
CA PHE A 13 -0.68 -19.24 1.85
C PHE A 13 -1.56 -18.65 0.73
N VAL A 14 -1.34 -19.07 -0.52
CA VAL A 14 -2.11 -18.59 -1.67
C VAL A 14 -3.58 -18.97 -1.57
N ARG A 15 -3.89 -20.16 -1.05
CA ARG A 15 -5.29 -20.62 -0.91
C ARG A 15 -6.05 -19.95 0.22
N HIS A 16 -5.40 -19.68 1.35
CA HIS A 16 -6.09 -19.33 2.59
C HIS A 16 -5.82 -17.92 3.11
N CYS A 17 -4.68 -17.32 2.76
CA CYS A 17 -4.24 -16.04 3.30
C CYS A 17 -4.23 -14.92 2.24
N PHE A 18 -3.91 -15.28 0.99
CA PHE A 18 -3.82 -14.31 -0.08
C PHE A 18 -5.21 -13.80 -0.50
N PRO A 19 -5.42 -12.49 -0.63
CA PRO A 19 -6.72 -11.94 -1.00
C PRO A 19 -7.10 -12.39 -2.42
N GLN A 20 -8.30 -12.95 -2.55
CA GLN A 20 -8.86 -13.24 -3.86
C GLN A 20 -8.98 -11.95 -4.69
N TRP A 21 -8.81 -12.07 -6.00
CA TRP A 21 -8.91 -10.91 -6.91
C TRP A 21 -10.25 -10.17 -6.82
N SER A 22 -11.36 -10.84 -6.51
CA SER A 22 -12.62 -10.15 -6.21
C SER A 22 -12.46 -9.13 -5.08
N ASN A 23 -11.83 -9.56 -3.96
CA ASN A 23 -11.56 -8.71 -2.81
C ASN A 23 -10.59 -7.59 -3.14
N VAL A 24 -9.54 -7.87 -3.93
CA VAL A 24 -8.59 -6.84 -4.40
C VAL A 24 -9.32 -5.72 -5.13
N PHE A 25 -10.21 -6.06 -6.07
CA PHE A 25 -10.98 -5.08 -6.83
C PHE A 25 -11.94 -4.30 -5.93
N THR A 26 -12.62 -4.99 -5.00
CA THR A 26 -13.54 -4.35 -4.05
C THR A 26 -12.81 -3.38 -3.12
N VAL A 27 -11.68 -3.77 -2.55
CA VAL A 27 -10.87 -2.92 -1.65
C VAL A 27 -10.31 -1.73 -2.40
N ALA A 28 -9.75 -1.93 -3.60
CA ALA A 28 -9.24 -0.83 -4.42
C ALA A 28 -10.33 0.19 -4.76
N SER A 29 -11.53 -0.28 -5.14
CA SER A 29 -12.67 0.61 -5.41
C SER A 29 -13.11 1.37 -4.16
N LYS A 30 -13.16 0.72 -2.99
CA LYS A 30 -13.48 1.37 -1.72
C LYS A 30 -12.50 2.49 -1.38
N ILE A 31 -11.19 2.24 -1.53
CA ILE A 31 -10.15 3.25 -1.30
C ILE A 31 -10.33 4.43 -2.23
N MET A 32 -10.63 4.17 -3.50
CA MET A 32 -10.79 5.21 -4.50
C MET A 32 -12.04 6.07 -4.25
N THR A 33 -13.15 5.46 -3.79
CA THR A 33 -14.34 6.18 -3.35
C THR A 33 -14.10 6.97 -2.06
N ASP A 34 -13.35 6.40 -1.11
CA ASP A 34 -12.98 7.07 0.14
C ASP A 34 -12.13 8.30 -0.15
N LEU A 35 -11.16 8.20 -1.07
CA LEU A 35 -10.34 9.33 -1.51
C LEU A 35 -11.19 10.45 -2.11
N SER A 36 -12.21 10.11 -2.92
CA SER A 36 -13.09 11.12 -3.51
C SER A 36 -13.92 11.89 -2.48
N VAL A 37 -14.17 11.30 -1.30
CA VAL A 37 -14.95 11.93 -0.23
C VAL A 37 -14.05 12.70 0.73
N ASN A 38 -12.92 12.11 1.14
CA ASN A 38 -12.04 12.65 2.17
C ASN A 38 -11.03 13.68 1.65
N ASP A 39 -10.56 13.53 0.40
CA ASP A 39 -9.63 14.45 -0.25
C ASP A 39 -9.91 14.55 -1.77
N PRO A 40 -10.93 15.34 -2.16
CA PRO A 40 -11.33 15.47 -3.57
C PRO A 40 -10.24 16.12 -4.42
N GLU A 41 -9.43 17.01 -3.86
CA GLU A 41 -8.30 17.64 -4.56
C GLU A 41 -7.30 16.58 -5.02
N PHE A 42 -6.97 15.64 -4.13
CA PHE A 42 -6.05 14.56 -4.42
C PHE A 42 -6.63 13.56 -5.43
N TYR A 43 -7.90 13.21 -5.27
CA TYR A 43 -8.61 12.35 -6.21
C TYR A 43 -8.62 12.93 -7.63
N ASP A 44 -9.02 14.19 -7.77
CA ASP A 44 -9.13 14.87 -9.06
C ASP A 44 -7.77 15.04 -9.73
N HIS A 45 -6.74 15.36 -8.95
CA HIS A 45 -5.37 15.47 -9.43
C HIS A 45 -4.86 14.16 -10.03
N ILE A 46 -4.98 13.04 -9.29
CA ILE A 46 -4.54 11.72 -9.77
C ILE A 46 -5.33 11.31 -11.02
N LYS A 47 -6.65 11.49 -11.05
CA LYS A 47 -7.50 11.16 -12.22
C LYS A 47 -7.21 12.03 -13.44
N THR A 48 -6.78 13.28 -13.23
CA THR A 48 -6.42 14.18 -14.33
C THR A 48 -5.08 13.81 -14.92
N ILE A 49 -4.07 13.64 -14.07
CA ILE A 49 -2.70 13.32 -14.50
C ILE A 49 -2.60 11.95 -15.13
N SER A 50 -3.41 10.99 -14.69
CA SER A 50 -3.41 9.65 -15.29
C SER A 50 -3.79 9.67 -16.77
N LYS A 51 -4.41 10.74 -17.28
CA LYS A 51 -4.77 10.91 -18.70
C LYS A 51 -3.72 11.71 -19.48
N ILE A 52 -2.78 12.37 -18.81
CA ILE A 52 -1.78 13.22 -19.44
C ILE A 52 -0.60 12.37 -19.90
N ARG A 53 -0.36 12.37 -21.22
CA ARG A 53 0.81 11.73 -21.86
C ARG A 53 0.99 10.26 -21.46
N THR A 54 -0.08 9.50 -21.51
CA THR A 54 -0.11 8.09 -21.12
C THR A 54 0.86 7.24 -21.93
N LYS A 55 1.89 6.70 -21.26
CA LYS A 55 2.76 5.64 -21.78
C LYS A 55 2.62 4.42 -20.91
N ILE A 56 1.69 3.56 -21.29
CA ILE A 56 1.42 2.32 -20.57
C ILE A 56 2.50 1.29 -20.90
N ASN A 57 3.15 0.75 -19.87
CA ASN A 57 4.02 -0.40 -20.00
C ASN A 57 3.30 -1.64 -19.44
N PRO A 58 2.93 -2.61 -20.28
CA PRO A 58 2.18 -3.78 -19.84
C PRO A 58 2.97 -4.68 -18.87
N LYS A 59 4.30 -4.57 -18.85
CA LYS A 59 5.15 -5.36 -17.93
C LYS A 59 4.94 -5.01 -16.46
N ASP A 60 4.37 -3.84 -16.16
CA ASP A 60 4.15 -3.44 -14.78
C ASP A 60 2.90 -4.09 -14.18
N PHE A 61 1.97 -4.56 -15.01
CA PHE A 61 0.66 -5.04 -14.56
C PHE A 61 0.42 -6.52 -14.88
N VAL A 62 1.49 -7.31 -15.01
CA VAL A 62 1.44 -8.72 -15.42
C VAL A 62 0.47 -9.53 -14.54
N THR A 63 0.52 -9.33 -13.22
CA THR A 63 -0.32 -10.06 -12.25
C THR A 63 -1.81 -9.75 -12.46
N GLU A 64 -2.15 -8.49 -12.75
CA GLU A 64 -3.52 -8.08 -13.03
C GLU A 64 -3.98 -8.57 -14.40
N ILE A 65 -3.11 -8.50 -15.42
CA ILE A 65 -3.38 -9.05 -16.76
C ILE A 65 -3.70 -10.54 -16.68
N ILE A 66 -2.86 -11.33 -15.99
CA ILE A 66 -3.11 -12.77 -15.78
C ILE A 66 -4.45 -13.00 -15.08
N SER A 67 -4.79 -12.16 -14.09
CA SER A 67 -6.07 -12.29 -13.37
C SER A 67 -7.28 -11.98 -14.27
N LEU A 68 -7.18 -10.97 -15.12
CA LEU A 68 -8.23 -10.59 -16.06
C LEU A 68 -8.38 -11.66 -17.14
N GLU A 69 -7.28 -12.16 -17.69
CA GLU A 69 -7.26 -13.27 -18.65
C GLU A 69 -7.84 -14.56 -18.04
N SER A 70 -7.56 -14.86 -16.77
CA SER A 70 -8.14 -16.03 -16.10
C SER A 70 -9.67 -15.98 -15.97
N LYS A 71 -10.24 -14.78 -15.80
CA LYS A 71 -11.69 -14.56 -15.84
C LYS A 71 -12.23 -14.62 -17.27
N GLN A 72 -11.46 -14.14 -18.24
CA GLN A 72 -11.88 -14.07 -19.63
C GLN A 72 -11.81 -15.42 -20.37
N ASN A 73 -10.95 -16.34 -19.95
CA ASN A 73 -10.94 -17.73 -20.46
C ASN A 73 -12.21 -18.52 -20.13
N THR A 74 -13.10 -18.01 -19.27
CA THR A 74 -14.47 -18.54 -19.09
C THR A 74 -15.52 -17.92 -20.03
N GLY A 75 -15.16 -16.92 -20.85
CA GLY A 75 -16.07 -16.22 -21.76
C GLY A 75 -15.39 -15.75 -23.06
N THR A 76 -15.73 -16.41 -24.16
CA THR A 76 -15.24 -16.16 -25.53
C THR A 76 -15.38 -14.68 -25.96
N LEU A 77 -14.29 -13.91 -26.01
CA LEU A 77 -14.26 -12.57 -26.62
C LEU A 77 -12.99 -12.33 -27.45
N SER A 78 -13.09 -11.42 -28.44
CA SER A 78 -12.15 -11.21 -29.54
C SER A 78 -10.96 -10.29 -29.19
N SER A 79 -9.73 -10.69 -29.58
CA SER A 79 -8.46 -10.09 -29.14
C SER A 79 -8.15 -8.64 -29.56
N LYS A 80 -9.02 -8.01 -30.36
CA LYS A 80 -8.92 -6.58 -30.70
C LYS A 80 -9.70 -5.69 -29.73
N THR A 81 -10.84 -6.15 -29.22
CA THR A 81 -11.63 -5.44 -28.21
C THR A 81 -10.89 -5.44 -26.88
N ASP A 82 -10.18 -6.53 -26.56
CA ASP A 82 -9.39 -6.68 -25.34
C ASP A 82 -8.25 -5.66 -25.24
N ARG A 83 -7.56 -5.35 -26.34
CA ARG A 83 -6.43 -4.40 -26.29
C ARG A 83 -6.85 -2.97 -25.98
N ASN A 84 -8.01 -2.53 -26.48
CA ASN A 84 -8.53 -1.20 -26.19
C ASN A 84 -9.09 -1.12 -24.77
N TYR A 85 -9.79 -2.16 -24.32
CA TYR A 85 -10.30 -2.29 -22.95
C TYR A 85 -9.17 -2.33 -21.92
N MET A 86 -8.11 -3.10 -22.16
CA MET A 86 -6.92 -3.16 -21.31
C MET A 86 -6.20 -1.81 -21.24
N ARG A 87 -6.11 -1.08 -22.37
CA ARG A 87 -5.52 0.26 -22.38
C ARG A 87 -6.33 1.25 -21.54
N GLU A 88 -7.65 1.15 -21.57
CA GLU A 88 -8.55 2.00 -20.78
C GLU A 88 -8.40 1.71 -19.27
N ILE A 89 -8.39 0.43 -18.89
CA ILE A 89 -8.15 0.02 -17.49
C ILE A 89 -6.77 0.47 -17.01
N MET A 90 -5.72 0.27 -17.82
CA MET A 90 -4.34 0.65 -17.45
C MET A 90 -4.12 2.18 -17.41
N SER A 91 -5.05 2.96 -17.96
CA SER A 91 -5.06 4.43 -17.84
C SER A 91 -5.74 4.90 -16.55
N ASP A 92 -6.53 4.04 -15.90
CA ASP A 92 -7.17 4.35 -14.63
C ASP A 92 -6.17 4.17 -13.48
N PRO A 93 -5.93 5.20 -12.64
CA PRO A 93 -5.00 5.11 -11.51
C PRO A 93 -5.32 4.00 -10.51
N ILE A 94 -6.56 3.51 -10.47
CA ILE A 94 -6.95 2.38 -9.63
C ILE A 94 -6.13 1.10 -9.91
N ILE A 95 -5.57 0.96 -11.12
CA ILE A 95 -4.71 -0.17 -11.50
C ILE A 95 -3.48 -0.28 -10.58
N PHE A 96 -2.90 0.85 -10.16
CA PHE A 96 -1.73 0.85 -9.29
C PHE A 96 -2.09 0.38 -7.87
N ILE A 97 -3.25 0.78 -7.37
CA ILE A 97 -3.78 0.33 -6.08
C ILE A 97 -4.04 -1.19 -6.11
N ARG A 98 -4.63 -1.69 -7.20
CA ARG A 98 -4.84 -3.14 -7.39
C ARG A 98 -3.53 -3.90 -7.46
N LYS A 99 -2.52 -3.36 -8.15
CA LYS A 99 -1.17 -3.95 -8.17
C LYS A 99 -0.59 -4.02 -6.76
N TRP A 100 -0.68 -2.95 -5.98
CA TRP A 100 -0.15 -2.94 -4.61
C TRP A 100 -0.75 -4.04 -3.74
N ILE A 101 -2.07 -4.17 -3.78
CA ILE A 101 -2.80 -5.18 -3.02
C ILE A 101 -2.53 -6.58 -3.60
N GLY A 102 -2.57 -6.73 -4.93
CA GLY A 102 -2.35 -8.00 -5.64
C GLY A 102 -0.91 -8.50 -5.61
N GLU A 103 0.05 -7.70 -5.18
CA GLU A 103 1.42 -8.13 -4.89
C GLU A 103 1.72 -8.12 -3.38
N MET A 104 0.70 -7.86 -2.55
CA MET A 104 0.82 -7.73 -1.09
C MET A 104 2.00 -6.82 -0.70
N PHE A 105 2.15 -5.73 -1.45
CA PHE A 105 3.19 -4.69 -1.32
C PHE A 105 4.64 -5.16 -1.58
N VAL A 106 4.84 -6.43 -1.97
CA VAL A 106 6.15 -6.99 -2.32
C VAL A 106 6.65 -6.35 -3.61
N GLY A 107 7.91 -5.89 -3.62
CA GLY A 107 8.50 -5.20 -4.77
C GLY A 107 8.11 -3.73 -4.90
N ILE A 108 7.20 -3.24 -4.06
CA ILE A 108 6.77 -1.83 -4.00
C ILE A 108 7.39 -1.14 -2.77
N LEU A 109 7.33 -1.80 -1.62
CA LEU A 109 7.96 -1.31 -0.39
C LEU A 109 9.31 -1.98 -0.14
N ASN A 110 10.15 -1.35 0.68
CA ASN A 110 11.36 -2.01 1.16
C ASN A 110 11.02 -3.22 2.05
N SER A 111 11.93 -4.19 2.12
CA SER A 111 11.70 -5.47 2.80
C SER A 111 11.27 -5.31 4.25
N LYS A 112 11.79 -4.32 4.98
CA LYS A 112 11.45 -4.08 6.39
C LYS A 112 10.01 -3.60 6.56
N SER A 113 9.57 -2.69 5.69
CA SER A 113 8.19 -2.19 5.68
C SER A 113 7.20 -3.27 5.23
N VAL A 114 7.57 -4.11 4.26
CA VAL A 114 6.75 -5.26 3.85
C VAL A 114 6.57 -6.24 5.01
N LEU A 115 7.68 -6.64 5.65
CA LEU A 115 7.63 -7.58 6.79
C LEU A 115 6.76 -7.05 7.92
N TYR A 116 6.87 -5.76 8.25
CA TYR A 116 5.99 -5.15 9.24
C TYR A 116 4.51 -5.28 8.87
N LEU A 117 4.13 -4.91 7.63
CA LEU A 117 2.73 -5.03 7.19
C LEU A 117 2.25 -6.48 7.19
N TRP A 118 3.11 -7.41 6.78
CA TRP A 118 2.81 -8.83 6.79
C TRP A 118 2.61 -9.37 8.20
N ASP A 119 3.39 -8.92 9.18
CA ASP A 119 3.16 -9.25 10.59
C ASP A 119 1.78 -8.74 11.03
N GLN A 120 1.39 -7.52 10.64
CA GLN A 120 0.06 -6.99 10.96
C GLN A 120 -1.06 -7.79 10.30
N PHE A 121 -0.90 -8.17 9.03
CA PHE A 121 -1.89 -9.00 8.33
C PHE A 121 -1.99 -10.38 8.94
N PHE A 122 -0.87 -11.01 9.29
CA PHE A 122 -0.86 -12.29 9.96
C PHE A 122 -1.58 -12.25 11.31
N MET A 123 -1.27 -11.25 12.15
CA MET A 123 -1.92 -11.06 13.46
C MET A 123 -3.42 -10.76 13.35
N THR A 124 -3.87 -10.27 12.21
CA THR A 124 -5.29 -9.95 11.93
C THR A 124 -5.96 -10.97 11.01
N GLN A 125 -5.35 -12.15 10.87
CA GLN A 125 -5.86 -13.27 10.05
C GLN A 125 -6.16 -12.87 8.60
N TRP A 126 -5.33 -12.00 8.04
CA TRP A 126 -5.42 -11.52 6.65
C TRP A 126 -6.74 -10.80 6.34
N ASN A 127 -7.34 -10.14 7.33
CA ASN A 127 -8.56 -9.38 7.12
C ASN A 127 -8.31 -8.22 6.13
N THR A 128 -9.13 -8.16 5.09
CA THR A 128 -9.06 -7.18 3.99
C THR A 128 -9.15 -5.73 4.45
N GLN A 129 -9.75 -5.46 5.62
CA GLN A 129 -9.82 -4.13 6.21
C GLN A 129 -8.43 -3.59 6.59
N TYR A 130 -7.53 -4.44 7.09
CA TYR A 130 -6.16 -4.00 7.40
C TYR A 130 -5.33 -3.77 6.14
N VAL A 131 -5.64 -4.49 5.06
CA VAL A 131 -5.08 -4.21 3.74
C VAL A 131 -5.54 -2.86 3.21
N GLU A 132 -6.82 -2.52 3.43
CA GLU A 132 -7.36 -1.18 3.13
C GLU A 132 -6.61 -0.09 3.92
N TYR A 133 -6.43 -0.28 5.23
CA TYR A 133 -5.70 0.65 6.10
C TYR A 133 -4.24 0.84 5.68
N ALA A 134 -3.54 -0.25 5.37
CA ALA A 134 -2.17 -0.18 4.85
C ALA A 134 -2.11 0.62 3.55
N THR A 135 -3.04 0.36 2.63
CA THR A 135 -3.07 1.05 1.33
C THR A 135 -3.35 2.54 1.50
N LYS A 136 -4.33 2.91 2.35
CA LYS A 136 -4.61 4.31 2.69
C LYS A 136 -3.39 4.98 3.32
N ALA A 137 -2.75 4.35 4.30
CA ALA A 137 -1.57 4.89 4.96
C ALA A 137 -0.46 5.25 3.96
N LEU A 138 -0.20 4.38 2.99
CA LEU A 138 0.80 4.61 1.94
C LEU A 138 0.41 5.76 1.00
N LEU A 139 -0.86 5.81 0.57
CA LEU A 139 -1.35 6.88 -0.30
C LEU A 139 -1.21 8.26 0.36
N TYR A 140 -1.59 8.39 1.63
CA TYR A 140 -1.50 9.66 2.35
C TYR A 140 -0.05 10.03 2.70
N LEU A 141 0.81 9.06 3.03
CA LEU A 141 2.25 9.32 3.20
C LEU A 141 2.92 9.87 1.93
N LEU A 142 2.48 9.39 0.76
CA LEU A 142 2.98 9.79 -0.55
C LEU A 142 2.19 10.96 -1.17
N ARG A 143 1.19 11.52 -0.48
CA ARG A 143 0.28 12.55 -1.01
C ARG A 143 1.04 13.68 -1.68
N ASP A 144 2.00 14.29 -0.98
CA ASP A 144 2.77 15.42 -1.52
C ASP A 144 3.50 15.03 -2.80
N ARG A 145 4.07 13.82 -2.85
CA ARG A 145 4.81 13.31 -4.02
C ARG A 145 3.89 13.12 -5.22
N PHE A 146 2.69 12.61 -4.98
CA PHE A 146 1.66 12.56 -6.02
C PHE A 146 1.25 13.95 -6.48
N MET A 147 1.08 14.91 -5.57
CA MET A 147 0.71 16.29 -5.90
C MET A 147 1.79 17.04 -6.69
N TYR A 148 3.06 16.61 -6.59
CA TYR A 148 4.15 17.12 -7.41
C TYR A 148 4.22 16.50 -8.81
N ALA A 149 3.56 15.36 -9.04
CA ALA A 149 3.56 14.73 -10.35
C ALA A 149 2.77 15.58 -11.34
N VAL A 150 3.20 15.61 -12.60
CA VAL A 150 2.53 16.39 -13.67
C VAL A 150 2.08 15.56 -14.86
N ASP A 151 2.57 14.33 -14.97
CA ASP A 151 2.25 13.40 -16.06
C ASP A 151 2.14 11.95 -15.58
N TYR A 152 1.59 11.08 -16.43
CA TYR A 152 1.41 9.66 -16.14
C TYR A 152 2.75 8.98 -15.78
N ASP A 153 3.85 9.35 -16.44
CA ASP A 153 5.17 8.76 -16.19
C ASP A 153 5.65 9.07 -14.75
N GLN A 154 5.45 10.30 -14.25
CA GLN A 154 5.74 10.65 -12.86
C GLN A 154 4.78 10.01 -11.87
N LEU A 155 3.47 9.98 -12.18
CA LEU A 155 2.48 9.29 -11.36
C LEU A 155 2.86 7.83 -11.14
N ARG A 156 3.21 7.13 -12.22
CA ARG A 156 3.73 5.76 -12.21
C ARG A 156 4.98 5.64 -11.34
N LYS A 157 5.95 6.57 -11.45
CA LYS A 157 7.16 6.55 -10.62
C LYS A 157 6.84 6.67 -9.15
N VAL A 158 5.91 7.55 -8.76
CA VAL A 158 5.49 7.65 -7.36
C VAL A 158 4.88 6.33 -6.88
N PHE A 159 4.01 5.71 -7.68
CA PHE A 159 3.38 4.44 -7.34
C PHE A 159 4.35 3.25 -7.26
N LEU A 160 5.34 3.16 -8.14
CA LEU A 160 6.15 1.94 -8.30
C LEU A 160 7.59 2.06 -7.78
N GLU A 161 8.15 3.28 -7.76
CA GLU A 161 9.56 3.51 -7.44
C GLU A 161 9.72 4.31 -6.14
N GLU A 162 8.91 5.34 -5.90
CA GLU A 162 9.10 6.18 -4.71
C GLU A 162 8.52 5.56 -3.44
N ALA A 163 7.52 4.68 -3.56
CA ALA A 163 6.96 3.95 -2.42
C ALA A 163 8.02 3.14 -1.66
N CYS A 164 9.06 2.62 -2.33
CA CYS A 164 10.11 1.84 -1.68
C CYS A 164 11.00 2.68 -0.75
N LEU A 165 11.03 4.00 -0.96
CA LEU A 165 11.82 4.95 -0.19
C LEU A 165 11.18 5.29 1.17
N LEU A 166 9.95 4.86 1.41
CA LEU A 166 9.25 5.07 2.69
C LEU A 166 9.99 4.38 3.84
N HIS A 167 10.31 5.16 4.88
CA HIS A 167 10.89 4.60 6.09
C HIS A 167 9.86 3.72 6.81
N THR A 168 10.30 2.57 7.33
CA THR A 168 9.44 1.66 8.08
C THR A 168 8.76 2.34 9.27
N ALA A 169 9.45 3.28 9.94
CA ALA A 169 8.86 4.06 11.03
C ALA A 169 7.68 4.95 10.59
N ASP A 170 7.76 5.55 9.39
CA ASP A 170 6.67 6.37 8.85
C ASP A 170 5.47 5.49 8.46
N VAL A 171 5.73 4.33 7.84
CA VAL A 171 4.70 3.32 7.51
C VAL A 171 4.01 2.82 8.78
N GLN A 172 4.78 2.52 9.83
CA GLN A 172 4.26 2.11 11.14
C GLN A 172 3.35 3.17 11.74
N ALA A 173 3.83 4.41 11.81
CA ALA A 173 3.09 5.53 12.39
C ALA A 173 1.77 5.77 11.64
N ALA A 174 1.81 5.82 10.30
CA ALA A 174 0.62 6.03 9.47
C ALA A 174 -0.37 4.86 9.58
N PHE A 175 0.13 3.61 9.58
CA PHE A 175 -0.71 2.44 9.75
C PHE A 175 -1.42 2.43 11.10
N CYS A 176 -0.68 2.65 12.20
CA CYS A 176 -1.26 2.72 13.54
C CYS A 176 -2.27 3.88 13.67
N HIS A 177 -1.99 5.02 13.05
CA HIS A 177 -2.91 6.16 13.02
C HIS A 177 -4.28 5.79 12.44
N ILE A 178 -4.30 5.07 11.33
CA ILE A 178 -5.56 4.66 10.69
C ILE A 178 -6.18 3.46 11.43
N ALA A 179 -5.40 2.40 11.66
CA ALA A 179 -5.92 1.12 12.13
C ALA A 179 -6.28 1.10 13.62
N ILE A 180 -5.52 1.80 14.47
CA ILE A 180 -5.69 1.77 15.93
C ILE A 180 -6.47 2.99 16.42
N HIS A 181 -6.14 4.16 15.89
CA HIS A 181 -6.75 5.41 16.37
C HIS A 181 -8.01 5.79 15.60
N ASN A 182 -8.34 5.07 14.50
CA ASN A 182 -9.42 5.41 13.57
C ASN A 182 -9.44 6.91 13.22
N ALA A 183 -8.23 7.47 13.13
CA ALA A 183 -8.02 8.90 13.08
C ALA A 183 -7.99 9.39 11.64
N ASP A 184 -8.30 10.67 11.46
CA ASP A 184 -8.52 11.29 10.17
C ASP A 184 -7.30 11.13 9.25
N THR A 185 -7.52 10.63 8.03
CA THR A 185 -6.45 10.32 7.08
C THR A 185 -5.66 11.56 6.67
N ASN A 186 -6.26 12.74 6.80
CA ASN A 186 -5.65 14.04 6.51
C ASN A 186 -4.60 14.48 7.54
N LEU A 187 -4.55 13.84 8.71
CA LEU A 187 -3.59 14.15 9.78
C LEU A 187 -2.30 13.33 9.71
N ILE A 188 -2.19 12.43 8.74
CA ILE A 188 -0.98 11.63 8.53
C ILE A 188 0.14 12.58 8.10
N PRO A 189 1.23 12.71 8.88
CA PRO A 189 2.34 13.59 8.51
C PRO A 189 2.94 13.15 7.18
N ALA A 190 3.25 14.13 6.32
CA ALA A 190 4.01 13.87 5.10
C ALA A 190 5.32 13.16 5.41
N MET A 191 5.78 12.33 4.46
CA MET A 191 7.00 11.52 4.58
C MET A 191 8.18 12.33 5.17
N ASN A 192 8.83 11.79 6.20
CA ASN A 192 9.94 12.44 6.90
C ASN A 192 11.28 12.35 6.13
N GLN A 193 11.27 12.55 4.81
CA GLN A 193 12.51 12.68 4.04
C GLN A 193 12.91 14.14 3.98
N ARG A 194 14.02 14.47 4.64
CA ARG A 194 14.66 15.80 4.65
C ARG A 194 15.19 16.29 3.29
N PHE A 195 14.71 15.79 2.16
CA PHE A 195 15.23 16.18 0.85
C PHE A 195 14.12 16.45 -0.17
N TYR A 196 13.79 17.73 -0.29
CA TYR A 196 13.62 18.35 -1.59
C TYR A 196 14.48 19.63 -1.64
N PRO A 197 15.20 19.89 -2.75
CA PRO A 197 15.70 21.23 -3.02
C PRO A 197 14.51 22.18 -3.12
N SER A 198 14.58 23.28 -2.37
CA SER A 198 13.57 24.33 -2.35
C SER A 198 13.19 24.76 -3.77
N ARG A 199 11.89 25.02 -4.01
CA ARG A 199 11.43 25.84 -5.14
C ARG A 199 12.36 27.06 -5.27
N PRO A 200 12.90 27.39 -6.47
CA PRO A 200 13.38 28.74 -6.66
C PRO A 200 12.14 29.65 -6.66
N ASN A 201 12.10 30.56 -5.69
CA ASN A 201 11.09 31.60 -5.44
C ASN A 201 10.02 31.26 -4.40
N GLY A 202 10.33 31.67 -3.17
CA GLY A 202 9.38 31.84 -2.08
C GLY A 202 10.14 32.20 -0.82
N ARG A 203 10.40 33.50 -0.61
CA ARG A 203 10.97 34.01 0.65
C ARG A 203 10.08 33.56 1.80
N TYR A 204 10.57 32.67 2.65
CA TYR A 204 10.01 32.47 3.98
C TYR A 204 11.06 32.87 5.02
N ASN A 205 10.67 33.84 5.84
CA ASN A 205 11.38 34.28 7.03
C ASN A 205 11.58 33.08 7.96
N ASP A 206 12.84 32.77 8.22
CA ASP A 206 13.25 31.86 9.27
C ASP A 206 13.17 32.62 10.61
N GLN A 207 12.13 32.37 11.39
CA GLN A 207 12.11 32.75 12.80
C GLN A 207 11.50 31.65 13.67
N SER A 208 12.29 31.30 14.68
CA SER A 208 11.95 30.69 15.96
C SER A 208 11.82 29.16 16.00
N GLY A 209 12.88 28.55 16.52
CA GLY A 209 12.84 27.22 17.09
C GLY A 209 11.99 27.17 18.35
N THR A 210 11.25 26.08 18.49
CA THR A 210 10.80 25.54 19.77
C THR A 210 11.04 24.02 19.74
N GLY A 211 11.63 23.50 20.81
CA GLY A 211 12.18 22.16 20.88
C GLY A 211 11.14 21.07 20.66
N ARG A 212 11.40 20.18 19.70
CA ARG A 212 10.64 18.94 19.52
C ARG A 212 10.92 17.99 20.68
N LYS A 213 9.88 17.66 21.46
CA LYS A 213 9.91 16.47 22.33
C LYS A 213 10.13 15.25 21.43
N LYS A 214 11.17 14.46 21.73
CA LYS A 214 11.35 13.13 21.16
C LYS A 214 10.12 12.30 21.54
N ALA A 215 9.22 12.06 20.60
CA ALA A 215 8.20 11.04 20.76
C ALA A 215 8.93 9.69 20.71
N TYR A 216 9.13 9.09 21.88
CA TYR A 216 9.53 7.69 21.96
C TYR A 216 8.33 6.87 21.50
N LEU A 217 8.52 6.04 20.47
CA LEU A 217 7.56 5.01 20.11
C LEU A 217 7.42 4.09 21.32
N GLU A 218 6.22 4.02 21.90
CA GLU A 218 5.94 3.00 22.90
C GLU A 218 6.01 1.63 22.24
N PRO A 219 6.71 0.64 22.83
CA PRO A 219 6.76 -0.69 22.27
C PRO A 219 5.36 -1.30 22.31
N ILE A 220 4.77 -1.51 21.15
CA ILE A 220 3.52 -2.26 20.98
C ILE A 220 3.87 -3.75 21.03
N GLY A 221 3.64 -4.32 22.19
CA GLY A 221 3.68 -5.74 22.49
C GLY A 221 2.94 -5.96 23.80
N ILE A 222 2.38 -7.15 24.01
CA ILE A 222 1.74 -7.49 25.29
C ILE A 222 2.81 -7.42 26.38
N LYS A 223 2.85 -6.33 27.13
CA LYS A 223 3.60 -6.25 28.39
C LYS A 223 2.76 -6.95 29.46
N ASP A 224 3.46 -7.68 30.33
CA ASP A 224 2.91 -8.42 31.48
C ASP A 224 2.14 -9.72 31.20
N ILE A 225 2.63 -10.57 30.29
CA ILE A 225 2.29 -12.00 30.38
C ILE A 225 3.11 -12.62 31.52
N ARG A 226 2.51 -12.73 32.71
CA ARG A 226 3.01 -13.62 33.76
C ARG A 226 2.61 -15.05 33.40
N LEU A 227 3.52 -15.78 32.75
CA LEU A 227 3.40 -17.22 32.60
C LEU A 227 3.66 -17.88 33.96
N ASN A 228 2.61 -18.26 34.68
CA ASN A 228 2.71 -19.17 35.81
C ASN A 228 2.98 -20.58 35.26
N LEU A 229 4.26 -20.89 35.08
CA LEU A 229 4.73 -22.20 34.70
C LEU A 229 4.54 -23.16 35.89
N ALA A 230 3.41 -23.86 35.92
CA ALA A 230 3.21 -25.00 36.81
C ALA A 230 4.03 -26.17 36.26
N VAL A 231 5.25 -26.34 36.76
CA VAL A 231 6.06 -27.52 36.45
C VAL A 231 5.49 -28.69 37.26
N PRO A 232 4.98 -29.77 36.63
CA PRO A 232 4.58 -30.95 37.38
C PRO A 232 5.83 -31.59 37.97
N ILE A 233 5.91 -31.60 39.30
CA ILE A 233 6.93 -32.32 40.04
C ILE A 233 6.65 -33.80 39.80
N SER A 234 7.52 -34.48 39.05
CA SER A 234 7.52 -35.94 39.00
C SER A 234 7.84 -36.46 40.40
N VAL A 235 6.84 -37.07 41.03
CA VAL A 235 6.98 -37.80 42.28
C VAL A 235 7.78 -39.06 41.97
N SER A 236 8.93 -39.19 42.60
CA SER A 236 9.70 -40.43 42.73
C SER A 236 9.98 -40.69 44.19
#